data_AF-A0A963NL05-F1
#
_entry.id   AF-A0A963NL05-F1
#
_cell.length_a   1.000
_cell.length_b   1.000
_cell.length_c   1.000
_cell.angle_alpha   90.00
_cell.angle_beta   90.00
_cell.angle_gamma   90.00
#
_symmetry.space_group_name_H-M   'P 1'
#
loop_
_entity.id
_entity.type
_entity.pdbx_description
1 polymer ?
#
loop_
_entity_poly.entity_id
_entity_poly.type
_entity_poly.pdbx_seq_one_letter_code
_entity_poly.pdbx_strand_id
1 'polypeptide(L)'
;MTAEPSIPKASSSPRLTSLSHGGGCGCKIAPGVLSEILKNTNKMPVPPQLLVGLETADDAAVYQLSDDIAVIATTDFFMPIVDDPYQFGRIAATNAISDVYAMGGTPIFALALVGMPVNVLSTEVIGKILEGGESVCREAGIPIAGGHTIDS
;
A
#
# COMPACT_ATOMS: atom_id res chain seq x y z
N MET A 1 30.45 40.66 26.63
CA MET A 1 30.31 39.49 25.73
C MET A 1 29.10 38.69 26.17
N THR A 2 27.92 39.11 25.73
CA THR A 2 26.68 38.34 25.90
C THR A 2 26.61 37.33 24.77
N ALA A 3 26.59 36.04 25.10
CA ALA A 3 26.42 34.98 24.12
C ALA A 3 25.01 35.06 23.52
N GLU A 4 24.92 35.08 22.20
CA GLU A 4 23.65 34.95 21.49
C GLU A 4 23.09 33.54 21.69
N PRO A 5 21.77 33.38 21.92
CA PRO A 5 21.15 32.07 21.99
C PRO A 5 21.11 31.44 20.60
N SER A 6 21.73 30.28 20.45
CA SER A 6 21.68 29.49 19.23
C SER A 6 20.27 28.93 19.01
N ILE A 7 19.69 29.27 17.86
CA ILE A 7 18.41 28.72 17.39
C ILE A 7 18.63 27.21 17.10
N PRO A 8 17.80 26.31 17.64
CA PRO A 8 17.91 24.88 17.31
C PRO A 8 17.63 24.70 15.82
N LYS A 9 18.60 24.13 15.08
CA LYS A 9 18.40 23.68 13.70
C LYS A 9 17.28 22.64 13.72
N ALA A 10 16.14 22.96 13.11
CA ALA A 10 15.13 21.97 12.80
C ALA A 10 15.81 20.83 12.03
N SER A 11 15.78 19.62 12.58
CA SER A 11 16.17 18.43 11.84
C SER A 11 15.11 18.23 10.76
N SER A 12 15.33 18.79 9.56
CA SER A 12 14.42 18.65 8.44
C SER A 12 14.33 17.17 8.10
N SER A 13 13.17 16.54 8.36
CA SER A 13 12.89 15.19 7.90
C SER A 13 13.19 15.10 6.40
N PRO A 14 13.81 14.01 5.92
CA PRO A 14 14.13 13.87 4.51
C PRO A 14 12.84 13.91 3.68
N ARG A 15 12.97 14.37 2.44
CA ARG A 15 11.89 14.29 1.45
C ARG A 15 11.47 12.85 1.26
N LEU A 16 10.17 12.54 1.28
CA LEU A 16 9.72 11.15 1.19
C LEU A 16 10.20 10.47 -0.09
N THR A 17 10.21 11.18 -1.22
CA THR A 17 10.70 10.62 -2.50
C THR A 17 12.19 10.31 -2.49
N SER A 18 12.97 10.89 -1.56
CA SER A 18 14.40 10.56 -1.41
C SER A 18 14.64 9.19 -0.77
N LEU A 19 13.60 8.59 -0.16
CA LEU A 19 13.64 7.24 0.40
C LEU A 19 13.30 6.17 -0.66
N SER A 20 12.87 6.57 -1.85
CA SER A 20 12.47 5.68 -2.93
C SER A 20 13.65 5.38 -3.85
N HIS A 21 13.98 4.09 -4.02
CA HIS A 21 15.04 3.65 -4.94
C HIS A 21 14.56 3.58 -6.41
N GLY A 22 13.29 3.91 -6.66
CA GLY A 22 12.63 4.06 -7.95
C GLY A 22 11.26 4.75 -7.75
N GLY A 23 10.75 5.51 -8.73
CA GLY A 23 9.47 6.20 -8.59
C GLY A 23 8.26 5.32 -8.95
N GLY A 24 7.29 5.18 -8.04
CA GLY A 24 5.96 4.59 -8.30
C GLY A 24 5.96 3.15 -8.78
N CYS A 25 5.19 2.85 -9.84
CA CYS A 25 5.19 1.52 -10.49
C CYS A 25 6.60 1.07 -10.95
N GLY A 26 7.60 1.96 -10.99
CA GLY A 26 9.00 1.63 -11.23
C GLY A 26 9.64 0.79 -10.11
N CYS A 27 8.98 0.61 -8.97
CA CYS A 27 9.38 -0.34 -7.92
C CYS A 27 8.84 -1.76 -8.14
N LYS A 28 7.87 -1.96 -9.05
CA LYS A 28 7.33 -3.31 -9.35
C LYS A 28 8.41 -4.12 -10.06
N ILE A 29 8.62 -5.36 -9.61
CA ILE A 29 9.48 -6.32 -10.31
C ILE A 29 8.89 -6.51 -11.72
N ALA A 30 9.73 -6.45 -12.75
CA ALA A 30 9.28 -6.64 -14.13
C ALA A 30 8.53 -7.99 -14.26
N PRO A 31 7.42 -8.07 -15.03
CA PRO A 31 6.61 -9.28 -15.12
C PRO A 31 7.40 -10.54 -15.47
N GLY A 32 8.40 -10.42 -16.36
CA GLY A 32 9.29 -11.53 -16.72
C GLY A 32 10.13 -12.05 -15.53
N VAL A 33 10.66 -11.15 -14.71
CA VAL A 33 11.44 -11.51 -13.52
C VAL A 33 10.55 -12.16 -12.45
N LEU A 34 9.34 -11.62 -12.24
CA LEU A 34 8.38 -12.24 -11.32
C LEU A 34 7.98 -13.64 -11.80
N SER A 35 7.72 -13.81 -13.11
CA SER A 35 7.42 -15.12 -13.68
C SER A 35 8.56 -16.12 -13.50
N GLU A 36 9.82 -15.68 -13.57
CA GLU A 36 10.98 -16.54 -13.30
C GLU A 36 11.06 -16.94 -11.82
N ILE A 37 10.84 -15.99 -10.89
CA ILE A 37 10.82 -16.25 -9.45
C ILE A 37 9.74 -17.28 -9.10
N LEU A 38 8.55 -17.14 -9.70
CA LEU A 38 7.41 -18.01 -9.42
C LEU A 38 7.49 -19.39 -10.12
N LYS A 39 8.36 -19.55 -11.13
CA LYS A 39 8.42 -20.74 -12.00
C LYS A 39 8.63 -22.06 -11.25
N ASN A 40 9.32 -22.01 -10.10
CA ASN A 40 9.65 -23.19 -9.28
C ASN A 40 8.86 -23.24 -7.96
N THR A 41 7.88 -22.37 -7.78
CA THR A 41 6.98 -22.48 -6.63
C THR A 41 6.06 -23.68 -6.85
N ASN A 42 5.99 -24.58 -5.86
CA ASN A 42 5.06 -25.71 -5.92
C ASN A 42 3.63 -25.16 -5.94
N LYS A 43 3.02 -25.16 -7.13
CA LYS A 43 1.61 -24.78 -7.28
C LYS A 43 0.76 -25.76 -6.50
N MET A 44 0.17 -25.28 -5.42
CA MET A 44 -0.86 -26.02 -4.70
C MET A 44 -2.08 -26.22 -5.61
N PRO A 45 -2.89 -27.26 -5.40
CA PRO A 45 -4.15 -27.41 -6.12
C PRO A 45 -5.00 -26.14 -5.97
N VAL A 46 -5.40 -25.56 -7.10
CA VAL A 46 -6.26 -24.37 -7.10
C VAL A 46 -7.69 -24.83 -6.81
N PRO A 47 -8.32 -24.34 -5.73
CA PRO A 47 -9.70 -24.70 -5.41
C PRO A 47 -10.65 -24.14 -6.47
N PRO A 48 -11.74 -24.85 -6.85
CA PRO A 48 -12.70 -24.37 -7.85
C PRO A 48 -13.42 -23.08 -7.44
N GLN A 49 -13.43 -22.74 -6.15
CA GLN A 49 -13.95 -21.48 -5.62
C GLN A 49 -13.10 -20.26 -5.98
N LEU A 50 -11.81 -20.45 -6.34
CA LEU A 50 -10.97 -19.35 -6.81
C LEU A 50 -11.31 -19.08 -8.28
N LEU A 51 -12.21 -18.12 -8.52
CA LEU A 51 -12.71 -17.76 -9.84
C LEU A 51 -11.68 -16.96 -10.66
N VAL A 52 -10.90 -16.11 -9.97
CA VAL A 52 -9.83 -15.28 -10.55
C VAL A 52 -8.63 -15.38 -9.62
N GLY A 53 -7.44 -15.60 -10.18
CA GLY A 53 -6.22 -15.80 -9.41
C GLY A 53 -4.96 -15.57 -10.23
N LEU A 54 -3.84 -16.12 -9.79
CA LEU A 54 -2.52 -15.91 -10.42
C LEU A 54 -2.47 -16.31 -11.90
N GLU A 55 -3.34 -17.21 -12.33
CA GLU A 55 -3.40 -17.72 -13.71
C GLU A 55 -3.96 -16.68 -14.70
N THR A 56 -4.77 -15.73 -14.25
CA THR A 56 -5.47 -14.75 -15.11
C THR A 56 -4.81 -13.37 -15.17
N ALA A 57 -3.72 -13.17 -14.43
CA ALA A 57 -2.94 -11.92 -14.40
C ALA A 57 -3.75 -10.65 -14.02
N ASP A 58 -4.86 -10.81 -13.30
CA ASP A 58 -5.63 -9.68 -12.76
C ASP A 58 -5.01 -9.14 -11.47
N ASP A 59 -5.22 -7.84 -11.23
CA ASP A 59 -4.73 -7.11 -10.05
C ASP A 59 -5.48 -7.49 -8.74
N ALA A 60 -6.40 -8.46 -8.79
CA ALA A 60 -7.13 -8.97 -7.63
C ALA A 60 -7.48 -10.46 -7.76
N ALA A 61 -7.63 -11.14 -6.63
CA ALA A 61 -8.21 -12.47 -6.54
C ALA A 61 -9.73 -12.39 -6.31
N VAL A 62 -10.47 -13.31 -6.92
CA VAL A 62 -11.93 -13.46 -6.70
C VAL A 62 -12.21 -14.85 -6.18
N TYR A 63 -12.78 -14.93 -4.98
CA TYR A 63 -13.06 -16.19 -4.29
C TYR A 63 -14.55 -16.32 -3.98
N GLN A 64 -15.19 -17.37 -4.49
CA GLN A 64 -16.60 -17.64 -4.26
C GLN A 64 -16.87 -18.17 -2.85
N LEU A 65 -17.77 -17.54 -2.11
CA LEU A 65 -18.21 -17.97 -0.78
C LEU A 65 -19.54 -18.73 -0.83
N SER A 66 -20.42 -18.38 -1.75
CA SER A 66 -21.68 -19.05 -2.03
C SER A 66 -22.06 -18.86 -3.50
N ASP A 67 -23.17 -19.47 -3.94
CA ASP A 67 -23.64 -19.37 -5.33
C ASP A 67 -23.78 -17.91 -5.82
N ASP A 68 -24.14 -16.99 -4.92
CA ASP A 68 -24.41 -15.59 -5.24
C ASP A 68 -23.40 -14.58 -4.64
N ILE A 69 -22.40 -15.05 -3.87
CA ILE A 69 -21.45 -14.16 -3.15
C ILE A 69 -20.02 -14.58 -3.46
N ALA A 70 -19.20 -13.60 -3.87
CA ALA A 70 -17.75 -13.73 -3.97
C ALA A 70 -17.03 -12.58 -3.26
N VAL A 71 -15.82 -12.85 -2.78
CA VAL A 71 -14.91 -11.88 -2.19
C VAL A 71 -13.86 -11.49 -3.23
N ILE A 72 -13.68 -10.19 -3.41
CA ILE A 72 -12.54 -9.64 -4.14
C ILE A 72 -11.47 -9.27 -3.12
N ALA A 73 -10.26 -9.78 -3.31
CA ALA A 73 -9.11 -9.49 -2.48
C ALA A 73 -7.96 -8.96 -3.35
N THR A 74 -7.52 -7.75 -3.06
CA THR A 74 -6.35 -7.10 -3.67
C THR A 74 -5.39 -6.66 -2.57
N THR A 75 -4.12 -6.51 -2.92
CA THR A 75 -3.10 -5.89 -2.08
C THR A 75 -2.13 -5.13 -2.98
N ASP A 76 -1.93 -3.85 -2.70
CA ASP A 76 -0.95 -3.04 -3.43
C ASP A 76 -0.31 -2.04 -2.45
N PHE A 77 1.01 -1.94 -2.47
CA PHE A 77 1.78 -1.00 -1.67
C PHE A 77 3.08 -0.65 -2.42
N PHE A 78 3.59 0.55 -2.22
CA PHE A 78 4.74 1.05 -2.97
C PHE A 78 5.50 2.13 -2.20
N MET A 79 6.72 2.42 -2.65
CA MET A 79 7.57 3.46 -2.05
C MET A 79 6.99 4.87 -2.33
N PRO A 80 7.29 5.88 -1.50
CA PRO A 80 6.75 7.22 -1.69
C PRO A 80 6.99 7.83 -3.07
N ILE A 81 5.93 8.36 -3.68
CA ILE A 81 5.97 8.97 -5.02
C ILE A 81 5.80 10.50 -5.01
N VAL A 82 5.40 11.04 -3.87
CA VAL A 82 5.25 12.48 -3.61
C VAL A 82 5.85 12.80 -2.25
N ASP A 83 6.31 14.04 -2.07
CA ASP A 83 6.95 14.47 -0.83
C ASP A 83 5.96 14.82 0.27
N ASP A 84 4.71 15.11 -0.08
CA ASP A 84 3.66 15.38 0.89
C ASP A 84 3.13 14.05 1.49
N PRO A 85 3.26 13.82 2.81
CA PRO A 85 2.88 12.56 3.44
C PRO A 85 1.39 12.26 3.33
N TYR A 86 0.55 13.27 3.50
CA TYR A 86 -0.89 13.10 3.45
C TYR A 86 -1.36 12.71 2.04
N GLN A 87 -0.84 13.40 1.02
CA GLN A 87 -1.10 13.05 -0.38
C GLN A 87 -0.56 11.66 -0.73
N PHE A 88 0.63 11.29 -0.26
CA PHE A 88 1.15 9.94 -0.48
C PHE A 88 0.20 8.88 0.09
N GLY A 89 -0.25 9.04 1.32
CA GLY A 89 -1.23 8.15 1.95
C GLY A 89 -2.54 8.04 1.16
N ARG A 90 -3.07 9.18 0.69
CA ARG A 90 -4.27 9.21 -0.18
C ARG A 90 -4.04 8.42 -1.47
N ILE A 91 -2.92 8.64 -2.14
CA ILE A 91 -2.62 7.97 -3.42
C ILE A 91 -2.47 6.46 -3.19
N ALA A 92 -1.76 6.03 -2.14
CA ALA A 92 -1.59 4.63 -1.80
C ALA A 92 -2.93 3.92 -1.54
N ALA A 93 -3.80 4.50 -0.71
CA ALA A 93 -5.12 3.93 -0.43
C ALA A 93 -6.02 3.92 -1.67
N THR A 94 -5.99 4.98 -2.48
CA THR A 94 -6.79 5.06 -3.71
C THR A 94 -6.38 3.97 -4.70
N ASN A 95 -5.08 3.76 -4.88
CA ASN A 95 -4.54 2.71 -5.75
C ASN A 95 -4.94 1.32 -5.24
N ALA A 96 -4.78 1.04 -3.95
CA ALA A 96 -5.15 -0.27 -3.40
C ALA A 96 -6.66 -0.56 -3.52
N ILE A 97 -7.52 0.46 -3.41
CA ILE A 97 -8.97 0.29 -3.54
C ILE A 97 -9.40 0.22 -5.02
N SER A 98 -8.63 0.76 -5.97
CA SER A 98 -9.05 0.83 -7.37
C SER A 98 -9.27 -0.53 -8.02
N ASP A 99 -8.52 -1.56 -7.61
CA ASP A 99 -8.67 -2.90 -8.21
C ASP A 99 -10.02 -3.52 -7.83
N VAL A 100 -10.55 -3.23 -6.63
CA VAL A 100 -11.89 -3.67 -6.23
C VAL A 100 -12.93 -3.06 -7.17
N TYR A 101 -12.83 -1.76 -7.45
CA TYR A 101 -13.73 -1.09 -8.38
C TYR A 101 -13.55 -1.57 -9.83
N ALA A 102 -12.32 -1.83 -10.26
CA ALA A 102 -12.03 -2.34 -11.60
C ALA A 102 -12.67 -3.72 -11.85
N MET A 103 -12.74 -4.55 -10.81
CA MET A 103 -13.44 -5.84 -10.84
C MET A 103 -14.97 -5.72 -10.70
N GLY A 104 -15.52 -4.51 -10.65
CA GLY A 104 -16.95 -4.26 -10.45
C GLY A 104 -17.44 -4.51 -9.02
N GLY A 105 -16.51 -4.63 -8.06
CA GLY A 105 -16.78 -4.84 -6.66
C GLY A 105 -17.16 -3.59 -5.89
N THR A 106 -17.66 -3.79 -4.68
CA THR A 106 -17.82 -2.73 -3.67
C THR A 106 -16.88 -3.06 -2.50
N PRO A 107 -15.96 -2.17 -2.12
CA PRO A 107 -15.08 -2.41 -0.99
C PRO A 107 -15.87 -2.44 0.31
N ILE A 108 -15.46 -3.29 1.25
CA ILE A 108 -16.17 -3.48 2.54
C ILE A 108 -15.30 -3.16 3.76
N PHE A 109 -13.98 -3.26 3.64
CA PHE A 109 -12.97 -2.83 4.62
C PHE A 109 -11.60 -2.77 3.94
N ALA A 110 -10.61 -2.19 4.63
CA ALA A 110 -9.20 -2.20 4.23
C ALA A 110 -8.29 -2.69 5.38
N LEU A 111 -7.11 -3.21 5.04
CA LEU A 111 -6.03 -3.50 5.98
C LEU A 111 -4.81 -2.63 5.63
N ALA A 112 -4.29 -1.87 6.59
CA ALA A 112 -3.16 -0.99 6.37
C ALA A 112 -1.83 -1.77 6.40
N LEU A 113 -1.07 -1.75 5.31
CA LEU A 113 0.30 -2.28 5.26
C LEU A 113 1.29 -1.11 5.27
N VAL A 114 2.18 -1.10 6.26
CA VAL A 114 3.08 0.02 6.51
C VAL A 114 4.51 -0.47 6.69
N GLY A 115 5.40 -0.13 5.76
CA GLY A 115 6.85 -0.23 5.94
C GLY A 115 7.43 1.18 5.96
N MET A 116 7.90 1.65 7.11
CA MET A 116 8.45 3.00 7.26
C MET A 116 9.69 2.98 8.16
N PRO A 117 10.80 3.64 7.79
CA PRO A 117 12.01 3.70 8.60
C PRO A 117 11.77 4.62 9.82
N VAL A 118 11.42 4.05 10.98
CA VAL A 118 11.07 4.84 12.18
C VAL A 118 12.25 5.61 12.77
N ASN A 119 13.47 5.24 12.39
CA ASN A 119 14.71 5.94 12.75
C ASN A 119 15.05 7.11 11.81
N VAL A 120 14.34 7.22 10.67
CA VAL A 120 14.61 8.25 9.63
C VAL A 120 13.43 9.21 9.51
N LEU A 121 12.20 8.71 9.61
CA LEU A 121 10.98 9.50 9.60
C LEU A 121 10.40 9.65 11.01
N SER A 122 9.92 10.85 11.32
CA SER A 122 9.21 11.05 12.59
C SER A 122 7.86 10.34 12.57
N THR A 123 7.39 9.96 13.75
CA THR A 123 6.05 9.39 13.94
C THR A 123 4.94 10.34 13.48
N GLU A 124 5.16 11.65 13.51
CA GLU A 124 4.22 12.64 12.96
C GLU A 124 4.10 12.52 11.43
N VAL A 125 5.22 12.35 10.72
CA VAL A 125 5.21 12.16 9.26
C VAL A 125 4.50 10.87 8.90
N ILE A 126 4.80 9.78 9.60
CA ILE A 126 4.13 8.48 9.39
C ILE A 126 2.63 8.60 9.71
N GLY A 127 2.27 9.31 10.78
CA GLY A 127 0.88 9.60 11.14
C GLY A 127 0.12 10.32 10.02
N LYS A 128 0.72 11.32 9.37
CA LYS A 128 0.10 12.03 8.23
C LYS A 128 -0.14 11.12 7.02
N ILE A 129 0.75 10.15 6.78
CA ILE A 129 0.54 9.14 5.71
C ILE A 129 -0.69 8.29 6.03
N LEU A 130 -0.80 7.82 7.27
CA LEU A 130 -1.95 7.03 7.71
C LEU A 130 -3.26 7.82 7.65
N GLU A 131 -3.23 9.08 8.08
CA GLU A 131 -4.37 10.00 8.00
C GLU A 131 -4.82 10.22 6.54
N GLY A 132 -3.86 10.34 5.61
CA GLY A 132 -4.12 10.40 4.18
C GLY A 132 -4.88 9.17 3.68
N GLY A 133 -4.38 7.97 4.01
CA GLY A 133 -5.03 6.71 3.62
C GLY A 133 -6.42 6.54 4.25
N GLU A 134 -6.57 6.89 5.53
CA GLU A 134 -7.84 6.86 6.24
C GLU A 134 -8.87 7.80 5.62
N SER A 135 -8.45 8.97 5.14
CA SER A 135 -9.36 9.92 4.47
C SER A 135 -10.01 9.33 3.22
N VAL A 136 -9.27 8.52 2.45
CA VAL A 136 -9.80 7.83 1.26
C VAL A 136 -10.74 6.70 1.67
N CYS A 137 -10.39 5.92 2.68
CA CYS A 137 -11.27 4.88 3.21
C CYS A 137 -12.60 5.47 3.70
N ARG A 138 -12.54 6.63 4.38
CA ARG A 138 -13.72 7.38 4.81
C ARG A 138 -14.55 7.90 3.64
N GLU A 139 -13.92 8.40 2.57
CA GLU A 139 -14.61 8.80 1.34
C GLU A 139 -15.27 7.60 0.64
N ALA A 140 -14.65 6.41 0.68
CA ALA A 140 -15.21 5.16 0.16
C ALA A 140 -16.26 4.51 1.09
N GLY A 141 -16.46 5.05 2.31
CA GLY A 141 -17.41 4.51 3.28
C GLY A 141 -16.98 3.20 3.95
N ILE A 142 -15.68 2.90 3.98
CA ILE A 142 -15.14 1.64 4.54
C ILE A 142 -14.25 1.91 5.75
N PRO A 143 -14.20 0.99 6.74
CA PRO A 143 -13.26 1.07 7.84
C PRO A 143 -11.87 0.52 7.44
N ILE A 144 -10.83 1.03 8.09
CA ILE A 144 -9.56 0.31 8.21
C ILE A 144 -9.72 -0.68 9.38
N ALA A 145 -9.74 -1.98 9.08
CA ALA A 145 -10.09 -3.05 10.03
C ALA A 145 -8.87 -3.67 10.74
N GLY A 146 -7.67 -3.11 10.52
CA GLY A 146 -6.43 -3.61 11.06
C GLY A 146 -5.27 -3.35 10.11
N GLY A 147 -4.19 -4.11 10.26
CA GLY A 147 -3.02 -3.95 9.43
C GLY A 147 -1.77 -4.60 10.00
N HIS A 148 -0.65 -4.32 9.34
CA HIS A 148 0.67 -4.71 9.79
C HIS A 148 1.68 -3.57 9.55
N THR A 149 2.59 -3.39 10.50
CA THR A 149 3.61 -2.34 10.43
C THR A 149 4.98 -2.92 10.74
N ILE A 150 5.96 -2.59 9.90
CA ILE A 150 7.37 -2.99 10.07
C ILE A 150 8.28 -1.78 9.96
N ASP A 151 9.43 -1.86 10.64
CA ASP A 151 10.56 -0.97 10.40
C ASP A 151 11.32 -1.45 9.16
N SER A 152 11.62 -0.56 8.22
CA SER A 152 12.15 -0.88 6.89
C SER A 152 13.24 0.08 6.43
#